data_AF-X1UCP7-F1
#
_entry.id   AF-X1UCP7-F1
#
_cell.length_a   1.000
_cell.length_b   1.000
_cell.length_c   1.000
_cell.angle_alpha   90.00
_cell.angle_beta   90.00
_cell.angle_gamma   90.00
#
_symmetry.space_group_name_H-M   'P 1'
#
loop_
_entity.id
_entity.type
_entity.pdbx_description
1 polymer ?
#
loop_
_entity_poly.entity_id
_entity_poly.type
_entity_poly.pdbx_seq_one_letter_code
_entity_poly.pdbx_strand_id
1 'polypeptide(L)'
;MDDNIKYNTLDYKDNYFDIDPNANLFSDEEYVPLLDEPLQGLGNITITKFTFNEEGFFNQSEEYPNLVDDLSSGALNITYQGTKYLETIEIAQFNNLDESVLESDKIMVSINESISIQYNSSIDNSEGFLIYNPRLFPRSLKQVFVQNQTDPDIVELTEDDYSLDTNSFLIFNYLNYFETNFHNFSMYFIFDYDLTPQGWELSHS
;
A
#
# COMPACT_ATOMS: atom_id res chain seq x y z
N MET A 1 4.60 67.10 -58.88
CA MET A 1 3.82 65.86 -58.79
C MET A 1 4.20 65.22 -57.48
N ASP A 2 3.29 65.33 -56.51
CA ASP A 2 2.81 64.30 -55.58
C ASP A 2 3.84 63.24 -55.11
N ASP A 3 3.97 62.89 -53.84
CA ASP A 3 3.12 63.11 -52.68
C ASP A 3 3.92 62.83 -51.38
N ASN A 4 3.39 63.32 -50.27
CA ASN A 4 3.61 62.89 -48.87
C ASN A 4 3.84 61.35 -48.74
N ILE A 5 4.57 60.80 -47.74
CA ILE A 5 4.19 60.70 -46.31
C ILE A 5 5.39 60.27 -45.43
N LYS A 6 5.63 61.06 -44.37
CA LYS A 6 6.00 60.84 -42.93
C LYS A 6 6.92 59.67 -42.52
N TYR A 7 8.13 59.96 -41.97
CA TYR A 7 8.48 60.19 -40.52
C TYR A 7 8.16 58.99 -39.62
N ASN A 8 9.12 58.30 -38.98
CA ASN A 8 9.88 58.67 -37.77
C ASN A 8 10.61 57.38 -37.31
N THR A 9 11.72 57.30 -36.56
CA THR A 9 12.69 58.24 -35.97
C THR A 9 13.74 57.37 -35.26
N LEU A 10 14.95 57.94 -35.14
CA LEU A 10 15.90 57.73 -34.04
C LEU A 10 16.57 56.35 -33.92
N ASP A 11 17.58 56.14 -34.77
CA ASP A 11 18.66 55.20 -34.46
C ASP A 11 19.74 55.97 -33.68
N TYR A 12 19.50 56.20 -32.39
CA TYR A 12 20.44 56.92 -31.51
C TYR A 12 21.16 55.90 -30.61
N LYS A 13 22.45 55.73 -30.88
CA LYS A 13 23.43 55.21 -29.93
C LYS A 13 23.33 55.97 -28.62
N ASP A 14 23.32 55.28 -27.48
CA ASP A 14 24.34 55.43 -26.45
C ASP A 14 23.93 54.77 -25.13
N ASN A 15 24.98 54.36 -24.41
CA ASN A 15 25.05 54.06 -22.99
C ASN A 15 24.54 52.67 -22.56
N TYR A 16 25.50 51.74 -22.54
CA TYR A 16 25.58 50.73 -21.50
C TYR A 16 25.57 51.44 -20.13
N PHE A 17 24.38 51.58 -19.54
CA PHE A 17 24.28 51.60 -18.10
C PHE A 17 24.10 50.15 -17.67
N ASP A 18 25.15 49.60 -17.08
CA ASP A 18 25.01 48.44 -16.23
C ASP A 18 24.12 48.90 -15.07
N ILE A 19 22.83 48.61 -15.17
CA ILE A 19 21.91 48.73 -14.04
C ILE A 19 22.20 47.49 -13.22
N ASP A 20 23.22 47.55 -12.37
CA ASP A 20 23.36 46.63 -11.27
C ASP A 20 22.29 47.05 -10.25
N PRO A 21 21.15 46.34 -10.14
CA PRO A 21 20.14 46.70 -9.16
C PRO A 21 20.82 46.56 -7.80
N ASN A 22 21.08 47.70 -7.14
CA ASN A 22 21.66 47.71 -5.82
C ASN A 22 20.69 46.99 -4.89
N ALA A 23 20.95 45.71 -4.62
CA ALA A 23 20.10 44.86 -3.79
C ALA A 23 19.94 45.42 -2.36
N ASN A 24 20.77 46.39 -1.98
CA ASN A 24 20.68 47.13 -0.72
C ASN A 24 19.58 48.22 -0.70
N LEU A 25 18.80 48.40 -1.77
CA LEU A 25 17.63 49.29 -1.78
C LEU A 25 16.31 48.56 -1.49
N PHE A 26 16.29 47.22 -1.48
CA PHE A 26 15.18 46.50 -0.88
C PHE A 26 15.50 46.37 0.60
N SER A 27 15.15 47.40 1.38
CA SER A 27 14.99 47.18 2.81
C SER A 27 13.77 46.25 2.97
N ASP A 28 13.89 45.27 3.86
CA ASP A 28 12.76 44.44 4.29
C ASP A 28 11.57 45.30 4.81
N GLU A 29 11.79 46.60 5.02
CA GLU A 29 10.80 47.60 5.45
C GLU A 29 9.77 47.98 4.37
N GLU A 30 10.03 47.74 3.07
CA GLU A 30 9.07 48.04 1.99
C GLU A 30 8.27 46.81 1.51
N TYR A 31 8.54 45.65 2.09
CA TYR A 31 7.75 44.44 1.87
C TYR A 31 6.83 44.21 3.05
N VAL A 32 5.56 44.60 2.92
CA VAL A 32 4.50 44.12 3.79
C VAL A 32 3.86 42.93 3.08
N PRO A 33 4.05 41.70 3.57
CA PRO A 33 3.28 40.57 3.08
C PRO A 33 1.80 40.92 3.15
N LEU A 34 1.06 40.80 2.04
CA LEU A 34 -0.39 40.96 2.05
C LEU A 34 -1.08 39.91 2.95
N LEU A 35 -0.37 38.81 3.24
CA LEU A 35 -0.71 37.74 4.15
C LEU A 35 0.58 37.33 4.89
N ASP A 36 0.59 37.44 6.22
CA ASP A 36 1.69 36.95 7.08
C ASP A 36 1.63 35.43 7.29
N GLU A 37 0.56 34.77 6.84
CA GLU A 37 0.33 33.35 7.10
C GLU A 37 0.79 32.45 5.95
N PRO A 38 1.43 31.31 6.26
CA PRO A 38 1.82 30.32 5.25
C PRO A 38 0.60 29.93 4.42
N LEU A 39 0.83 29.76 3.11
CA LEU A 39 -0.20 29.41 2.13
C LEU A 39 -1.11 28.29 2.67
N GLN A 40 -2.40 28.62 2.75
CA GLN A 40 -3.48 27.76 3.21
C GLN A 40 -3.53 26.47 2.38
N GLY A 41 -3.41 25.31 3.02
CA GLY A 41 -3.28 24.01 2.37
C GLY A 41 -4.34 23.04 2.87
N LEU A 42 -5.30 22.72 2.00
CA LEU A 42 -6.21 21.59 2.15
C LEU A 42 -5.92 20.59 1.04
N GLY A 43 -5.60 19.35 1.41
CA GLY A 43 -5.33 18.29 0.44
C GLY A 43 -5.64 16.92 1.01
N ASN A 44 -6.33 16.10 0.22
CA ASN A 44 -6.68 14.72 0.55
C ASN A 44 -6.21 13.80 -0.57
N ILE A 45 -5.55 12.68 -0.23
CA ILE A 45 -5.23 11.61 -1.17
C ILE A 45 -5.87 10.32 -0.67
N THR A 46 -6.51 9.62 -1.59
CA THR A 46 -7.19 8.34 -1.35
C THR A 46 -6.88 7.37 -2.48
N ILE A 47 -7.00 6.08 -2.18
CA ILE A 47 -6.88 5.01 -3.17
C ILE A 47 -8.28 4.56 -3.55
N THR A 48 -8.64 4.67 -4.83
CA THR A 48 -9.92 4.15 -5.33
C THR A 48 -9.78 2.79 -5.98
N LYS A 49 -8.56 2.41 -6.33
CA LYS A 49 -8.20 1.13 -6.92
C LYS A 49 -6.74 0.80 -6.65
N PHE A 50 -6.48 -0.44 -6.28
CA PHE A 50 -5.13 -0.98 -6.14
C PHE A 50 -5.03 -2.28 -6.94
N THR A 51 -3.93 -2.46 -7.68
CA THR A 51 -3.72 -3.64 -8.54
C THR A 51 -2.46 -4.37 -8.12
N PHE A 52 -2.55 -5.70 -8.07
CA PHE A 52 -1.44 -6.59 -7.71
C PHE A 52 -1.02 -7.37 -8.95
N ASN A 53 0.28 -7.41 -9.21
CA ASN A 53 0.87 -8.07 -10.39
C ASN A 53 1.76 -9.27 -10.01
N GLU A 54 1.89 -9.56 -8.73
CA GLU A 54 2.75 -10.63 -8.21
C GLU A 54 2.00 -11.46 -7.17
N GLU A 55 2.46 -12.68 -6.95
CA GLU A 55 1.95 -13.53 -5.89
C GLU A 55 2.20 -12.88 -4.53
N GLY A 56 1.14 -12.86 -3.73
CA GLY A 56 1.13 -12.28 -2.40
C GLY A 56 1.65 -13.22 -1.32
N PHE A 57 1.98 -14.48 -1.64
CA PHE A 57 2.51 -15.47 -0.72
C PHE A 57 3.96 -15.84 -1.11
N PHE A 58 4.79 -16.13 -0.12
CA PHE A 58 6.13 -16.67 -0.32
C PHE A 58 6.38 -17.87 0.59
N ASN A 59 6.95 -18.93 0.03
CA ASN A 59 7.29 -20.14 0.78
C ASN A 59 8.61 -19.97 1.55
N GLN A 60 8.55 -19.95 2.88
CA GLN A 60 9.72 -19.91 3.79
C GLN A 60 10.25 -21.32 4.09
N SER A 61 10.65 -22.04 3.04
CA SER A 61 11.09 -23.43 3.11
C SER A 61 12.31 -23.67 4.02
N GLU A 62 13.16 -22.67 4.23
CA GLU A 62 14.39 -22.80 5.02
C GLU A 62 14.11 -22.87 6.53
N GLU A 63 13.09 -22.16 7.02
CA GLU A 63 12.71 -22.14 8.45
C GLU A 63 11.82 -23.33 8.82
N TYR A 64 11.13 -23.91 7.83
CA TYR A 64 10.16 -24.99 8.02
C TYR A 64 10.45 -26.17 7.08
N PRO A 65 11.46 -27.01 7.39
CA PRO A 65 11.88 -28.09 6.50
C PRO A 65 10.75 -29.09 6.21
N ASN A 66 9.89 -29.37 7.18
CA ASN A 66 8.83 -30.34 6.98
C ASN A 66 7.73 -29.82 6.00
N LEU A 67 7.55 -28.50 5.88
CA LEU A 67 6.70 -27.91 4.84
C LEU A 67 7.27 -28.17 3.44
N VAL A 68 8.60 -28.21 3.32
CA VAL A 68 9.29 -28.56 2.06
C VAL A 68 9.03 -30.00 1.69
N ASP A 69 9.05 -30.90 2.67
CA ASP A 69 8.76 -32.32 2.46
C ASP A 69 7.30 -32.50 1.97
N ASP A 70 6.35 -31.80 2.59
CA ASP A 70 4.94 -31.82 2.17
C ASP A 70 4.73 -31.28 0.75
N LEU A 71 5.38 -30.16 0.41
CA LEU A 71 5.30 -29.55 -0.92
C LEU A 71 6.00 -30.39 -2.00
N SER A 72 7.18 -30.95 -1.68
CA SER A 72 7.99 -31.71 -2.64
C SER A 72 7.46 -33.11 -2.91
N SER A 73 6.85 -33.75 -1.90
CA SER A 73 6.18 -35.03 -2.02
C SER A 73 4.82 -34.94 -2.74
N GLY A 74 4.25 -33.73 -2.82
CA GLY A 74 2.90 -33.49 -3.31
C GLY A 74 1.81 -33.81 -2.27
N ALA A 75 2.17 -34.00 -1.00
CA ALA A 75 1.22 -34.09 0.11
C ALA A 75 0.45 -32.78 0.29
N LEU A 76 1.09 -31.64 0.02
CA LEU A 76 0.50 -30.31 0.05
C LEU A 76 0.71 -29.61 -1.29
N ASN A 77 -0.36 -29.05 -1.85
CA ASN A 77 -0.29 -28.18 -3.02
C ASN A 77 -1.04 -26.88 -2.72
N ILE A 78 -0.36 -25.76 -2.91
CA ILE A 78 -0.89 -24.42 -2.64
C ILE A 78 -0.89 -23.65 -3.96
N THR A 79 -2.05 -23.12 -4.33
CA THR A 79 -2.21 -22.29 -5.53
C THR A 79 -2.72 -20.92 -5.12
N TYR A 80 -1.92 -19.89 -5.39
CA TYR A 80 -2.33 -18.49 -5.19
C TYR A 80 -3.47 -18.12 -6.17
N GLN A 81 -4.55 -17.56 -5.64
CA GLN A 81 -5.75 -17.19 -6.41
C GLN A 81 -5.81 -15.69 -6.73
N GLY A 82 -5.05 -14.86 -6.02
CA GLY A 82 -5.00 -13.42 -6.23
C GLY A 82 -5.19 -12.61 -4.96
N THR A 83 -4.82 -11.34 -5.05
CA THR A 83 -5.08 -10.32 -4.04
C THR A 83 -6.01 -9.27 -4.63
N LYS A 84 -7.04 -8.89 -3.88
CA LYS A 84 -8.07 -7.93 -4.28
C LYS A 84 -8.11 -6.78 -3.29
N TYR A 85 -8.10 -5.57 -3.83
CA TYR A 85 -8.46 -4.38 -3.08
C TYR A 85 -9.94 -4.46 -2.66
N LEU A 86 -10.21 -4.18 -1.40
CA LEU A 86 -11.57 -4.08 -0.87
C LEU A 86 -11.97 -2.62 -0.77
N GLU A 87 -11.28 -1.86 0.08
CA GLU A 87 -11.60 -0.46 0.36
C GLU A 87 -10.42 0.30 0.98
N THR A 88 -10.58 1.61 1.08
CA THR A 88 -9.69 2.50 1.82
C THR A 88 -10.33 2.77 3.16
N ILE A 89 -9.63 2.43 4.23
CA ILE A 89 -10.06 2.58 5.61
C ILE A 89 -9.73 4.00 6.09
N GLU A 90 -8.51 4.45 5.82
CA GLU A 90 -8.02 5.78 6.21
C GLU A 90 -7.40 6.49 5.02
N ILE A 91 -7.65 7.79 4.90
CA ILE A 91 -7.07 8.64 3.86
C ILE A 91 -5.90 9.44 4.44
N ALA A 92 -4.95 9.77 3.57
CA ALA A 92 -3.95 10.77 3.90
C ALA A 92 -4.57 12.14 3.64
N GLN A 93 -4.48 13.02 4.64
CA GLN A 93 -5.10 14.34 4.63
C GLN A 93 -4.26 15.35 5.39
N PHE A 94 -4.21 16.57 4.87
CA PHE A 94 -3.56 17.71 5.49
C PHE A 94 -4.53 18.88 5.49
N ASN A 95 -4.67 19.55 6.64
CA ASN A 95 -5.58 20.67 6.81
C ASN A 95 -5.07 21.64 7.88
N ASN A 96 -4.25 22.60 7.47
CA ASN A 96 -3.75 23.65 8.36
C ASN A 96 -4.78 24.76 8.66
N LEU A 97 -6.03 24.63 8.18
CA LEU A 97 -7.13 25.57 8.46
C LEU A 97 -8.02 25.13 9.63
N ASP A 98 -7.98 23.85 9.99
CA ASP A 98 -8.82 23.28 11.04
C ASP A 98 -8.03 22.26 11.85
N GLU A 99 -7.49 22.70 12.99
CA GLU A 99 -6.74 21.87 13.93
C GLU A 99 -7.59 20.73 14.55
N SER A 100 -8.91 20.72 14.34
CA SER A 100 -9.75 19.59 14.74
C SER A 100 -9.67 18.40 13.78
N VAL A 101 -9.17 18.60 12.56
CA VAL A 101 -8.93 17.54 11.58
C VAL A 101 -7.56 16.91 11.87
N LEU A 102 -7.55 15.61 12.18
CA LEU A 102 -6.31 14.88 12.37
C LEU A 102 -5.57 14.75 11.03
N GLU A 103 -4.41 15.37 10.95
CA GLU A 103 -3.51 15.21 9.81
C GLU A 103 -2.94 13.79 9.77
N SER A 104 -2.84 13.23 8.56
CA SER A 104 -2.28 11.91 8.32
C SER A 104 -1.52 11.89 7.00
N ASP A 105 -0.29 11.39 7.04
CA ASP A 105 0.52 11.08 5.87
C ASP A 105 0.35 9.62 5.40
N LYS A 106 -0.62 8.89 5.97
CA LYS A 106 -0.88 7.49 5.68
C LYS A 106 -2.23 7.27 5.03
N ILE A 107 -2.25 6.37 4.06
CA ILE A 107 -3.46 5.78 3.51
C ILE A 107 -3.49 4.32 3.97
N MET A 108 -4.54 3.92 4.67
CA MET A 108 -4.74 2.53 5.07
C MET A 108 -5.75 1.88 4.14
N VAL A 109 -5.39 0.76 3.53
CA VAL A 109 -6.27 0.01 2.62
C VAL A 109 -6.52 -1.40 3.15
N SER A 110 -7.74 -1.88 2.96
CA SER A 110 -8.09 -3.28 3.23
C SER A 110 -7.97 -4.11 1.95
N ILE A 111 -7.35 -5.27 2.05
CA ILE A 111 -7.12 -6.19 0.93
C ILE A 111 -7.51 -7.61 1.34
N ASN A 112 -8.02 -8.37 0.37
CA ASN A 112 -8.28 -9.80 0.50
C ASN A 112 -7.27 -10.58 -0.33
N GLU A 113 -6.49 -11.42 0.31
CA GLU A 113 -5.62 -12.38 -0.36
C GLU A 113 -6.20 -13.79 -0.28
N SER A 114 -6.22 -14.49 -1.41
CA SER A 114 -6.87 -15.80 -1.52
C SER A 114 -5.90 -16.87 -2.02
N ILE A 115 -5.94 -18.04 -1.38
CA ILE A 115 -5.19 -19.24 -1.80
C ILE A 115 -6.13 -20.45 -1.84
N SER A 116 -5.82 -21.41 -2.70
CA SER A 116 -6.45 -22.73 -2.72
C SER A 116 -5.42 -23.78 -2.32
N ILE A 117 -5.84 -24.69 -1.45
CA ILE A 117 -5.03 -25.75 -0.89
C ILE A 117 -5.63 -27.10 -1.28
N GLN A 118 -4.78 -28.02 -1.71
CA GLN A 118 -5.08 -29.44 -1.84
C GLN A 118 -4.13 -30.21 -0.94
N TYR A 119 -4.68 -31.04 -0.07
CA TYR A 119 -3.92 -31.84 0.88
C TYR A 119 -4.32 -33.30 0.79
N ASN A 120 -3.32 -34.17 0.76
CA ASN A 120 -3.46 -35.62 0.73
C ASN A 120 -2.67 -36.28 1.86
N SER A 121 -3.38 -36.68 2.93
CA SER A 121 -2.76 -37.37 4.08
C SER A 121 -2.35 -38.81 3.80
N SER A 122 -2.64 -39.35 2.61
CA SER A 122 -2.25 -40.70 2.22
C SER A 122 -0.78 -40.80 1.78
N ILE A 123 -0.06 -39.68 1.73
CA ILE A 123 1.38 -39.62 1.43
C ILE A 123 2.13 -39.67 2.77
N ASP A 124 3.10 -40.59 2.87
CA ASP A 124 3.88 -40.81 4.09
C ASP A 124 4.63 -39.54 4.53
N ASN A 125 4.72 -39.33 5.85
CA ASN A 125 5.36 -38.19 6.52
C ASN A 125 4.69 -36.82 6.28
N SER A 126 3.40 -36.78 5.94
CA SER A 126 2.70 -35.50 5.83
C SER A 126 2.51 -34.83 7.21
N GLU A 127 2.90 -33.57 7.36
CA GLU A 127 2.83 -32.87 8.67
C GLU A 127 1.45 -32.36 9.04
N GLY A 128 0.63 -32.02 8.03
CA GLY A 128 -0.77 -31.67 8.25
C GLY A 128 -1.03 -30.22 8.68
N PHE A 129 -0.09 -29.30 8.43
CA PHE A 129 -0.29 -27.87 8.70
C PHE A 129 0.19 -26.99 7.53
N LEU A 130 -0.44 -25.83 7.41
CA LEU A 130 -0.07 -24.78 6.48
C LEU A 130 0.70 -23.71 7.23
N ILE A 131 1.79 -23.21 6.65
CA ILE A 131 2.42 -21.96 7.08
C ILE A 131 2.24 -20.94 5.97
N TYR A 132 1.51 -19.90 6.30
CA TYR A 132 1.20 -18.81 5.39
C TYR A 132 2.03 -17.60 5.75
N ASN A 133 2.97 -17.28 4.85
CA ASN A 133 3.77 -16.07 4.91
C ASN A 133 3.40 -15.16 3.73
N PRO A 134 2.67 -14.06 4.01
CA PRO A 134 2.35 -13.12 2.97
C PRO A 134 3.58 -12.24 2.61
N ARG A 135 3.59 -11.64 1.43
CA ARG A 135 4.74 -10.92 0.84
C ARG A 135 4.64 -9.40 0.98
N LEU A 136 3.43 -8.86 1.08
CA LEU A 136 3.15 -7.41 1.24
C LEU A 136 3.42 -6.89 2.66
N PHE A 137 4.51 -6.18 2.91
CA PHE A 137 4.84 -5.64 4.23
C PHE A 137 5.07 -4.13 4.18
N PRO A 138 4.66 -3.34 5.20
CA PRO A 138 4.02 -3.71 6.47
C PRO A 138 2.50 -3.93 6.36
N ARG A 139 1.94 -4.88 7.12
CA ARG A 139 0.50 -5.20 7.13
C ARG A 139 0.04 -5.71 8.50
N SER A 140 -1.26 -5.67 8.74
CA SER A 140 -1.90 -6.28 9.90
C SER A 140 -2.94 -7.30 9.45
N LEU A 141 -2.83 -8.55 9.90
CA LEU A 141 -3.87 -9.57 9.67
C LEU A 141 -5.10 -9.21 10.49
N LYS A 142 -6.27 -9.14 9.85
CA LYS A 142 -7.55 -8.81 10.49
C LYS A 142 -8.43 -10.02 10.64
N GLN A 143 -8.61 -10.77 9.56
CA GLN A 143 -9.53 -11.89 9.54
C GLN A 143 -8.97 -12.99 8.64
N VAL A 144 -9.30 -14.23 8.99
CA VAL A 144 -8.95 -15.41 8.22
C VAL A 144 -10.22 -16.19 8.02
N PHE A 145 -10.52 -16.53 6.78
CA PHE A 145 -11.67 -17.35 6.45
C PHE A 145 -11.21 -18.62 5.77
N VAL A 146 -11.95 -19.70 5.99
CA VAL A 146 -11.76 -20.98 5.34
C VAL A 146 -13.04 -21.43 4.66
N GLN A 147 -12.90 -22.06 3.51
CA GLN A 147 -13.99 -22.68 2.78
C GLN A 147 -13.56 -24.07 2.32
N ASN A 148 -14.18 -25.10 2.87
CA ASN A 148 -13.97 -26.47 2.39
C ASN A 148 -14.69 -26.66 1.06
N GLN A 149 -14.10 -27.31 0.05
CA GLN A 149 -14.79 -27.52 -1.22
C GLN A 149 -16.06 -28.38 -1.10
N THR A 150 -16.17 -29.21 -0.06
CA THR A 150 -17.37 -30.01 0.18
C THR A 150 -18.48 -29.25 0.91
N ASP A 151 -18.19 -28.06 1.44
CA ASP A 151 -19.12 -27.22 2.19
C ASP A 151 -19.26 -25.84 1.52
N PRO A 152 -20.47 -25.39 1.14
CA PRO A 152 -20.62 -24.07 0.55
C PRO A 152 -20.25 -22.92 1.50
N ASP A 153 -20.27 -23.15 2.82
CA ASP A 153 -20.12 -22.08 3.80
C ASP A 153 -18.66 -21.61 3.93
N ILE A 154 -18.51 -20.29 4.02
CA ILE A 154 -17.23 -19.64 4.35
C ILE A 154 -17.26 -19.35 5.84
N VAL A 155 -16.31 -19.93 6.57
CA VAL A 155 -16.23 -19.85 8.02
C VAL A 155 -15.05 -18.98 8.41
N GLU A 156 -15.28 -18.01 9.29
CA GLU A 156 -14.20 -17.23 9.90
C GLU A 156 -13.49 -18.09 10.95
N LEU A 157 -12.16 -18.16 10.84
CA LEU A 157 -11.32 -18.78 11.86
C LEU A 157 -11.15 -17.82 13.03
N THR A 158 -11.26 -18.36 14.22
CA THR A 158 -10.96 -17.66 15.47
C THR A 158 -9.46 -17.77 15.78
N GLU A 159 -8.97 -16.96 16.71
CA GLU A 159 -7.57 -17.01 17.17
C GLU A 159 -7.20 -18.37 17.81
N ASP A 160 -8.18 -19.19 18.20
CA ASP A 160 -7.96 -20.54 18.71
C ASP A 160 -7.72 -21.57 17.57
N ASP A 161 -8.10 -21.25 16.33
CA ASP A 161 -8.02 -22.15 15.17
C ASP A 161 -6.66 -22.08 14.44
N TYR A 162 -5.87 -21.05 14.71
CA TYR A 162 -4.54 -20.86 14.12
C TYR A 162 -3.56 -20.30 15.16
N SER A 163 -2.26 -20.37 14.86
CA SER A 163 -1.24 -19.71 15.68
C SER A 163 -0.38 -18.80 14.82
N LEU A 164 0.31 -17.88 15.46
CA LEU A 164 1.32 -17.04 14.82
C LEU A 164 2.70 -17.47 15.31
N ASP A 165 3.65 -17.60 14.39
CA ASP A 165 5.04 -17.87 14.74
C ASP A 165 5.76 -16.59 15.24
N THR A 166 7.06 -16.69 15.55
CA THR A 166 7.86 -15.54 15.99
C THR A 166 7.99 -14.42 14.95
N ASN A 167 7.82 -14.74 13.67
CA ASN A 167 7.83 -13.81 12.54
C ASN A 167 6.41 -13.34 12.14
N SER A 168 5.38 -13.68 12.94
CA SER A 168 3.97 -13.39 12.65
C SER A 168 3.42 -14.06 11.38
N PHE A 169 3.99 -15.20 11.00
CA PHE A 169 3.45 -16.10 9.99
C PHE A 169 2.30 -16.92 10.57
N LEU A 170 1.24 -17.08 9.79
CA LEU A 170 0.09 -17.84 10.22
C LEU A 170 0.33 -19.33 10.04
N ILE A 171 0.17 -20.09 11.11
CA ILE A 171 0.25 -21.55 11.14
C ILE A 171 -1.16 -22.09 11.35
N PHE A 172 -1.69 -22.79 10.34
CA PHE A 172 -3.02 -23.39 10.36
C PHE A 172 -2.95 -24.92 10.26
N ASN A 173 -3.35 -25.61 11.33
CA ASN A 173 -3.35 -27.07 11.37
C ASN A 173 -4.64 -27.62 10.74
N TYR A 174 -4.65 -27.74 9.42
CA TYR A 174 -5.80 -28.22 8.66
C TYR A 174 -6.12 -29.70 8.93
N LEU A 175 -5.14 -30.51 9.34
CA LEU A 175 -5.38 -31.92 9.66
C LEU A 175 -6.27 -32.05 10.90
N ASN A 176 -5.98 -31.27 11.94
CA ASN A 176 -6.79 -31.23 13.15
C ASN A 176 -8.15 -30.56 12.89
N TYR A 177 -8.19 -29.53 12.05
CA TYR A 177 -9.42 -28.76 11.81
C TYR A 177 -10.49 -29.56 11.04
N PHE A 178 -10.10 -30.32 10.00
CA PHE A 178 -11.08 -30.97 9.12
C PHE A 178 -11.32 -32.46 9.42
N GLU A 179 -10.54 -33.10 10.28
CA GLU A 179 -10.73 -34.50 10.74
C GLU A 179 -10.90 -35.58 9.62
N THR A 180 -10.43 -35.36 8.38
CA THR A 180 -10.44 -36.39 7.29
C THR A 180 -9.12 -36.50 6.51
N ASN A 181 -9.02 -37.42 5.54
CA ASN A 181 -7.77 -37.80 4.87
C ASN A 181 -7.43 -37.04 3.57
N PHE A 182 -8.41 -36.45 2.88
CA PHE A 182 -8.16 -35.68 1.67
C PHE A 182 -9.04 -34.45 1.68
N HIS A 183 -8.41 -33.29 1.52
CA HIS A 183 -9.10 -32.01 1.62
C HIS A 183 -8.68 -31.10 0.50
N ASN A 184 -9.68 -30.46 -0.08
CA ASN A 184 -9.47 -29.28 -0.88
C ASN A 184 -10.21 -28.13 -0.19
N PHE A 185 -9.51 -27.05 0.10
CA PHE A 185 -10.11 -25.89 0.73
C PHE A 185 -9.49 -24.62 0.17
N SER A 186 -10.17 -23.50 0.39
CA SER A 186 -9.64 -22.17 0.10
C SER A 186 -9.50 -21.41 1.41
N MET A 187 -8.48 -20.56 1.48
CA MET A 187 -8.32 -19.62 2.57
C MET A 187 -8.33 -18.20 2.03
N TYR A 188 -8.94 -17.31 2.80
CA TYR A 188 -9.05 -15.89 2.51
C TYR A 188 -8.49 -15.11 3.69
N PHE A 189 -7.53 -14.23 3.42
CA PHE A 189 -6.85 -13.44 4.44
C PHE A 189 -7.15 -11.97 4.21
N ILE A 190 -7.80 -11.35 5.19
CA ILE A 190 -8.05 -9.91 5.18
C ILE A 190 -6.92 -9.21 5.89
N PHE A 191 -6.26 -8.31 5.19
CA PHE A 191 -5.18 -7.49 5.70
C PHE A 191 -5.49 -6.01 5.59
N ASP A 192 -5.01 -5.27 6.58
CA ASP A 192 -4.85 -3.83 6.46
C ASP A 192 -3.40 -3.52 6.10
N TYR A 193 -3.22 -2.63 5.12
CA TYR A 193 -1.93 -2.27 4.55
C TYR A 193 -1.73 -0.75 4.58
N ASP A 194 -0.64 -0.30 5.21
CA ASP A 194 -0.27 1.10 5.31
C ASP A 194 0.51 1.53 4.06
N LEU A 195 0.05 2.59 3.41
CA LEU A 195 0.72 3.25 2.30
C LEU A 195 1.10 4.67 2.71
N THR A 196 2.35 5.05 2.51
CA THR A 196 2.82 6.43 2.67
C THR A 196 3.06 7.03 1.28
N PRO A 197 2.31 8.07 0.87
CA PRO A 197 2.56 8.77 -0.39
C PRO A 197 3.94 9.45 -0.37
N GLN A 198 4.89 8.96 -1.17
CA GLN A 198 6.22 9.57 -1.26
C GLN A 198 6.14 10.98 -1.85
N GLY A 199 6.83 11.93 -1.22
CA GLY A 199 6.96 13.31 -1.72
C GLY A 199 5.75 14.21 -1.43
N TRP A 200 4.81 13.77 -0.59
CA TRP A 200 3.78 14.65 -0.06
C TRP A 200 4.30 15.45 1.14
N GLU A 201 5.32 16.27 0.89
CA GLU A 201 5.80 17.27 1.83
C GLU A 201 5.40 18.64 1.29
N LEU A 202 4.65 19.42 2.06
CA LEU A 202 4.50 20.84 1.76
C LEU A 202 5.83 21.51 2.09
N SER A 203 6.51 22.02 1.06
CA SER A 203 7.67 22.87 1.25
C SER A 203 7.24 24.09 2.05
N HIS A 204 7.64 24.17 3.30
CA HIS A 204 7.53 25.39 4.10
C HIS A 204 8.64 26.33 3.60
N SER A 205 8.26 27.32 2.79
CA SER A 205 9.13 28.45 2.42
C SER A 205 8.76 29.67 3.23
#